data_AF-A0AA86U8I1-F1
#
_entry.id   AF-A0AA86U8I1-F1
#
_cell.length_a   1.000
_cell.length_b   1.000
_cell.length_c   1.000
_cell.angle_alpha   90.00
_cell.angle_beta   90.00
_cell.angle_gamma   90.00
#
_symmetry.space_group_name_H-M   'P 1'
#
loop_
_entity.id
_entity.type
_entity.pdbx_description
1 polymer ?
#
loop_
_entity_poly.entity_id
_entity_poly.type
_entity_poly.pdbx_seq_one_letter_code
_entity_poly.pdbx_strand_id
1 'polypeptide(L)'
;MNEHESELNLSDQKITNLNYLDDLNCTKLTAYNCSSLNLLTRNRSITELEIKHCKIEHIQNLQCMSNVQKLIIEDTQIQEIQLETLTKIAWMSLRRNKIKNIHSIQSLSNITQLTLAQNQIIDPEPLSYLHQLTWLDISNNSITKIEFIRNLQKNYRLNYATQSNRRYQPNYFNSYSPIFRFKLQFYCKYEHACQQQQINFFVTQQQQNQ
;
A
#
# COMPACT_ATOMS: atom_id res chain seq x y z
N MET A 1 -8.67 -33.71 1.33
CA MET A 1 -9.98 -33.60 0.66
C MET A 1 -10.01 -32.20 0.09
N ASN A 2 -9.54 -32.06 -1.15
CA ASN A 2 -9.28 -30.75 -1.75
C ASN A 2 -10.59 -30.26 -2.34
N GLU A 3 -11.30 -29.41 -1.60
CA GLU A 3 -12.38 -28.62 -2.18
C GLU A 3 -11.76 -27.81 -3.33
N HIS A 4 -12.22 -28.07 -4.54
CA HIS A 4 -11.81 -27.30 -5.70
C HIS A 4 -12.13 -25.83 -5.41
N GLU A 5 -11.12 -24.98 -5.21
CA GLU A 5 -11.27 -23.53 -5.25
C GLU A 5 -11.91 -23.19 -6.61
N SER A 6 -13.19 -22.84 -6.61
CA SER A 6 -13.87 -22.44 -7.83
C SER A 6 -13.34 -21.07 -8.23
N GLU A 7 -12.54 -21.04 -9.30
CA GLU A 7 -12.01 -19.81 -9.87
C GLU A 7 -12.86 -19.38 -11.07
N LEU A 8 -13.29 -18.13 -11.06
CA LEU A 8 -13.90 -17.46 -12.21
C LEU A 8 -12.90 -16.44 -12.77
N ASN A 9 -12.35 -16.73 -13.94
CA ASN A 9 -11.49 -15.81 -14.66
C ASN A 9 -12.24 -15.15 -15.83
N LEU A 10 -12.37 -13.82 -15.74
CA LEU A 10 -13.04 -12.98 -16.73
C LEU A 10 -12.06 -12.26 -17.67
N SER A 11 -10.74 -12.46 -17.51
CA SER A 11 -9.69 -11.78 -18.29
C SER A 11 -9.78 -12.00 -19.79
N ASP A 12 -10.17 -13.21 -20.19
CA ASP A 12 -10.08 -13.66 -21.59
C ASP A 12 -11.42 -13.54 -22.33
N GLN A 13 -12.46 -13.05 -21.66
CA GLN A 13 -13.83 -13.16 -22.15
C GLN A 13 -14.25 -12.04 -23.10
N LYS A 14 -13.37 -11.08 -23.43
CA LYS A 14 -13.72 -9.79 -24.09
C LYS A 14 -14.82 -9.00 -23.35
N ILE A 15 -15.20 -9.42 -22.14
CA ILE A 15 -16.21 -8.77 -21.32
C ILE A 15 -15.54 -7.58 -20.64
N THR A 16 -15.83 -6.39 -21.16
CA THR A 16 -15.30 -5.14 -20.61
C THR A 16 -16.22 -4.54 -19.54
N ASN A 17 -17.49 -4.96 -19.50
CA ASN A 17 -18.48 -4.49 -18.54
C ASN A 17 -18.83 -5.60 -17.56
N LEU A 18 -18.41 -5.45 -16.30
CA LEU A 18 -18.66 -6.39 -15.21
C LEU A 18 -19.70 -5.87 -14.22
N ASN A 19 -20.58 -4.98 -14.68
CA ASN A 19 -21.71 -4.58 -13.86
C ASN A 19 -22.67 -5.76 -13.75
N TYR A 20 -23.30 -5.90 -12.58
CA TYR A 20 -24.32 -6.92 -12.31
C TYR A 20 -23.79 -8.33 -12.02
N LEU A 21 -22.53 -8.48 -11.61
CA LEU A 21 -22.04 -9.74 -11.06
C LEU A 21 -22.64 -9.96 -9.66
N ASP A 22 -23.58 -10.90 -9.53
CA ASP A 22 -24.18 -11.32 -8.26
C ASP A 22 -24.10 -12.83 -8.09
N ASP A 23 -24.16 -13.26 -6.83
CA ASP A 23 -24.32 -14.67 -6.44
C ASP A 23 -23.32 -15.63 -7.12
N LEU A 24 -22.07 -15.17 -7.28
CA LEU A 24 -21.03 -15.98 -7.91
C LEU A 24 -20.65 -17.16 -7.03
N ASN A 25 -20.73 -18.37 -7.59
CA ASN A 25 -20.28 -19.60 -6.92
C ASN A 25 -18.76 -19.83 -7.11
N CYS A 26 -17.96 -18.79 -6.85
CA CYS A 26 -16.51 -18.81 -6.94
C CYS A 26 -15.86 -18.30 -5.65
N THR A 27 -14.74 -18.90 -5.25
CA THR A 27 -13.88 -18.39 -4.17
C THR A 27 -12.87 -17.38 -4.69
N LYS A 28 -12.50 -17.48 -5.98
CA LYS A 28 -11.56 -16.57 -6.63
C LYS A 28 -12.19 -15.92 -7.86
N LEU A 29 -12.11 -14.60 -7.93
CA LEU A 29 -12.55 -13.80 -9.07
C LEU A 29 -11.39 -12.99 -9.63
N THR A 30 -11.06 -13.21 -10.90
CA THR A 30 -10.01 -12.48 -11.62
C THR A 30 -10.62 -11.72 -12.81
N ALA A 31 -10.28 -10.45 -12.95
CA ALA A 31 -10.78 -9.57 -14.01
C ALA A 31 -9.66 -8.66 -14.53
N TYR A 32 -9.53 -8.59 -15.84
CA TYR A 32 -8.49 -7.80 -16.50
C TYR A 32 -9.10 -6.97 -17.63
N ASN A 33 -8.56 -5.77 -17.88
CA ASN A 33 -8.95 -4.93 -19.01
C ASN A 33 -10.45 -4.53 -19.02
N CYS A 34 -11.08 -4.42 -17.85
CA CYS A 34 -12.47 -4.02 -17.73
C CYS A 34 -12.62 -2.48 -17.69
N SER A 35 -13.70 -1.97 -18.25
CA SER A 35 -14.06 -0.54 -18.24
C SER A 35 -15.04 -0.18 -17.12
N SER A 36 -15.75 -1.15 -16.56
CA SER A 36 -16.65 -0.94 -15.43
C SER A 36 -16.76 -2.19 -14.57
N LEU A 37 -16.86 -1.99 -13.26
CA LEU A 37 -17.12 -3.04 -12.30
C LEU A 37 -18.11 -2.53 -11.26
N ASN A 38 -19.31 -3.12 -11.27
CA ASN A 38 -20.27 -2.96 -10.19
C ASN A 38 -20.59 -4.34 -9.65
N LEU A 39 -20.07 -4.59 -8.46
CA LEU A 39 -20.29 -5.82 -7.71
C LEU A 39 -21.67 -5.72 -7.07
N LEU A 40 -22.50 -6.74 -7.24
CA LEU A 40 -23.78 -6.82 -6.53
C LEU A 40 -23.59 -7.45 -5.15
N THR A 41 -24.64 -7.37 -4.34
CA THR A 41 -24.57 -7.46 -2.87
C THR A 41 -24.41 -8.88 -2.31
N ARG A 42 -24.38 -9.94 -3.14
CA ARG A 42 -24.44 -11.35 -2.68
C ARG A 42 -23.17 -12.18 -2.88
N ASN A 43 -22.07 -11.60 -3.37
CA ASN A 43 -20.81 -12.34 -3.58
C ASN A 43 -20.03 -12.64 -2.27
N ARG A 44 -20.61 -13.43 -1.37
CA ARG A 44 -20.07 -13.71 -0.02
C ARG A 44 -19.05 -14.85 0.03
N SER A 45 -18.98 -15.66 -1.03
CA SER A 45 -18.09 -16.81 -1.20
C SER A 45 -16.64 -16.40 -1.54
N ILE A 46 -16.45 -15.21 -2.10
CA ILE A 46 -15.16 -14.74 -2.60
C ILE A 46 -14.19 -14.52 -1.45
N THR A 47 -13.03 -15.19 -1.53
CA THR A 47 -11.88 -15.05 -0.62
C THR A 47 -10.70 -14.36 -1.33
N GLU A 48 -10.62 -14.47 -2.66
CA GLU A 48 -9.61 -13.80 -3.48
C GLU A 48 -10.26 -12.96 -4.59
N LEU A 49 -9.98 -11.66 -4.60
CA LEU A 49 -10.43 -10.74 -5.64
C LEU A 49 -9.22 -10.08 -6.31
N GLU A 50 -9.13 -10.22 -7.62
CA GLU A 50 -8.06 -9.64 -8.43
C GLU A 50 -8.62 -8.88 -9.63
N ILE A 51 -8.41 -7.57 -9.67
CA ILE A 51 -8.86 -6.67 -10.73
C ILE A 51 -7.65 -5.86 -11.19
N LYS A 52 -7.24 -6.03 -12.45
CA LYS A 52 -6.03 -5.39 -12.97
C LYS A 52 -6.23 -4.74 -14.33
N HIS A 53 -5.49 -3.67 -14.59
CA HIS A 53 -5.47 -3.00 -15.90
C HIS A 53 -6.87 -2.53 -16.36
N CYS A 54 -7.69 -2.09 -15.41
CA CYS A 54 -9.04 -1.62 -15.68
C CYS A 54 -9.10 -0.07 -15.72
N LYS A 55 -10.14 0.51 -16.31
CA LYS A 55 -10.37 1.96 -16.26
C LYS A 55 -11.53 2.28 -15.32
N ILE A 56 -11.39 1.91 -14.05
CA ILE A 56 -12.44 1.96 -13.03
C ILE A 56 -12.08 2.98 -11.96
N GLU A 57 -12.80 4.10 -11.91
CA GLU A 57 -12.53 5.14 -10.90
C GLU A 57 -13.21 4.88 -9.55
N HIS A 58 -14.27 4.07 -9.54
CA HIS A 58 -15.06 3.75 -8.35
C HIS A 58 -15.43 2.27 -8.33
N ILE A 59 -15.30 1.63 -7.16
CA ILE A 59 -15.81 0.28 -6.88
C ILE A 59 -16.92 0.41 -5.84
N GLN A 60 -18.11 -0.07 -6.18
CA GLN A 60 -19.25 -0.09 -5.27
C GLN A 60 -19.43 -1.49 -4.67
N ASN A 61 -20.03 -1.53 -3.47
CA ASN A 61 -20.46 -2.74 -2.76
C ASN A 61 -19.34 -3.72 -2.38
N LEU A 62 -18.09 -3.27 -2.37
CA LEU A 62 -16.98 -4.11 -1.94
C LEU A 62 -17.17 -4.62 -0.50
N GLN A 63 -17.83 -3.83 0.37
CA GLN A 63 -18.15 -4.18 1.75
C GLN A 63 -18.97 -5.48 1.92
N CYS A 64 -19.63 -5.95 0.85
CA CYS A 64 -20.40 -7.20 0.85
C CYS A 64 -19.52 -8.45 0.81
N MET A 65 -18.25 -8.33 0.42
CA MET A 65 -17.29 -9.43 0.28
C MET A 65 -16.50 -9.65 1.58
N SER A 66 -17.19 -9.78 2.71
CA SER A 66 -16.59 -9.84 4.06
C SER A 66 -15.66 -11.03 4.33
N ASN A 67 -15.59 -11.99 3.39
CA ASN A 67 -14.69 -13.14 3.46
C ASN A 67 -13.38 -12.97 2.67
N VAL A 68 -13.18 -11.83 2.00
CA VAL A 68 -11.94 -11.58 1.24
C VAL A 68 -10.74 -11.57 2.16
N GLN A 69 -9.75 -12.39 1.81
CA GLN A 69 -8.45 -12.53 2.46
C GLN A 69 -7.33 -11.92 1.61
N LYS A 70 -7.50 -11.95 0.29
CA LYS A 70 -6.55 -11.40 -0.68
C LYS A 70 -7.26 -10.46 -1.64
N LEU A 71 -6.84 -9.20 -1.64
CA LEU A 71 -7.41 -8.15 -2.46
C LEU A 71 -6.33 -7.52 -3.32
N ILE A 72 -6.42 -7.69 -4.63
CA ILE A 72 -5.50 -7.11 -5.60
C ILE A 72 -6.31 -6.23 -6.55
N ILE A 73 -6.14 -4.92 -6.45
CA ILE A 73 -6.77 -3.95 -7.35
C ILE A 73 -5.68 -3.03 -7.87
N GLU A 74 -5.10 -3.35 -9.02
CA GLU A 74 -3.93 -2.64 -9.56
C GLU A 74 -4.22 -1.99 -10.89
N ASP A 75 -3.64 -0.80 -11.11
CA ASP A 75 -3.73 -0.11 -12.40
C ASP A 75 -5.21 0.11 -12.82
N THR A 76 -6.07 0.53 -11.87
CA THR A 76 -7.50 0.73 -12.09
C THR A 76 -7.97 2.18 -12.09
N GLN A 77 -7.15 3.13 -11.61
CA GLN A 77 -7.43 4.58 -11.49
C GLN A 77 -8.33 4.99 -10.31
N ILE A 78 -8.54 4.11 -9.34
CA ILE A 78 -9.36 4.38 -8.16
C ILE A 78 -8.77 5.53 -7.33
N GLN A 79 -9.64 6.40 -6.82
CA GLN A 79 -9.27 7.53 -5.95
C GLN A 79 -9.61 7.28 -4.48
N GLU A 80 -10.63 6.48 -4.22
CA GLU A 80 -11.16 6.15 -2.89
C GLU A 80 -11.65 4.70 -2.86
N ILE A 81 -11.52 4.05 -1.72
CA ILE A 81 -12.00 2.68 -1.53
C ILE A 81 -12.49 2.48 -0.10
N GLN A 82 -13.67 1.90 0.04
CA GLN A 82 -14.27 1.55 1.33
C GLN A 82 -13.91 0.11 1.66
N LEU A 83 -13.19 -0.08 2.77
CA LEU A 83 -12.58 -1.34 3.18
C LEU A 83 -12.92 -1.71 4.63
N GLU A 84 -13.69 -0.88 5.32
CA GLU A 84 -13.86 -0.90 6.77
C GLU A 84 -14.37 -2.25 7.29
N THR A 85 -15.17 -2.95 6.48
CA THR A 85 -15.78 -4.24 6.82
C THR A 85 -14.95 -5.46 6.41
N LEU A 86 -13.88 -5.29 5.63
CA LEU A 86 -13.09 -6.38 5.05
C LEU A 86 -11.96 -6.84 5.97
N THR A 87 -12.29 -7.04 7.24
CA THR A 87 -11.33 -7.25 8.33
C THR A 87 -10.54 -8.55 8.24
N LYS A 88 -10.90 -9.46 7.31
CA LYS A 88 -10.18 -10.72 7.04
C LYS A 88 -9.03 -10.58 6.03
N ILE A 89 -8.85 -9.40 5.42
CA ILE A 89 -7.75 -9.17 4.47
C ILE A 89 -6.40 -9.39 5.17
N ALA A 90 -5.62 -10.34 4.63
CA ALA A 90 -4.25 -10.61 5.04
C ALA A 90 -3.23 -10.06 4.02
N TRP A 91 -3.59 -10.05 2.73
CA TRP A 91 -2.76 -9.53 1.65
C TRP A 91 -3.54 -8.53 0.79
N MET A 92 -3.04 -7.30 0.71
CA MET A 92 -3.63 -6.27 -0.14
C MET A 92 -2.60 -5.63 -1.08
N SER A 93 -3.00 -5.45 -2.33
CA SER A 93 -2.32 -4.59 -3.29
C SER A 93 -3.29 -3.60 -3.91
N LEU A 94 -3.04 -2.31 -3.75
CA LEU A 94 -3.75 -1.22 -4.42
C LEU A 94 -2.80 -0.40 -5.31
N ARG A 95 -1.78 -1.07 -5.86
CA ARG A 95 -0.68 -0.44 -6.61
C ARG A 95 -1.18 0.30 -7.86
N ARG A 96 -0.53 1.40 -8.24
CA ARG A 96 -0.80 2.15 -9.49
C ARG A 96 -2.25 2.64 -9.60
N ASN A 97 -2.76 3.23 -8.51
CA ASN A 97 -4.04 3.92 -8.52
C ASN A 97 -3.85 5.43 -8.28
N LYS A 98 -4.94 6.14 -7.98
CA LYS A 98 -4.95 7.58 -7.71
C LYS A 98 -5.36 7.85 -6.24
N ILE A 99 -5.14 6.89 -5.34
CA ILE A 99 -5.60 6.96 -3.95
C ILE A 99 -4.84 8.05 -3.20
N LYS A 100 -5.59 8.92 -2.50
CA LYS A 100 -5.03 9.99 -1.64
C LYS A 100 -5.27 9.73 -0.16
N ASN A 101 -6.46 9.24 0.17
CA ASN A 101 -6.89 8.95 1.52
C ASN A 101 -6.98 7.44 1.72
N ILE A 102 -6.39 6.94 2.80
CA ILE A 102 -6.35 5.53 3.17
C ILE A 102 -6.98 5.26 4.54
N HIS A 103 -7.82 6.16 5.06
CA HIS A 103 -8.42 6.02 6.40
C HIS A 103 -9.22 4.73 6.57
N SER A 104 -9.88 4.25 5.51
CA SER A 104 -10.65 3.01 5.50
C SER A 104 -9.84 1.75 5.85
N ILE A 105 -8.50 1.79 5.75
CA ILE A 105 -7.65 0.64 6.06
C ILE A 105 -7.44 0.43 7.56
N GLN A 106 -7.73 1.41 8.41
CA GLN A 106 -7.39 1.34 9.85
C GLN A 106 -8.02 0.14 10.57
N SER A 107 -9.15 -0.38 10.07
CA SER A 107 -9.82 -1.56 10.64
C SER A 107 -9.25 -2.90 10.16
N LEU A 108 -8.32 -2.91 9.21
CA LEU A 108 -7.73 -4.12 8.61
C LEU A 108 -6.65 -4.72 9.50
N SER A 109 -7.01 -5.08 10.73
CA SER A 109 -6.07 -5.52 11.78
C SER A 109 -5.30 -6.80 11.46
N ASN A 110 -5.77 -7.61 10.50
CA ASN A 110 -5.15 -8.87 10.07
C ASN A 110 -4.18 -8.73 8.88
N ILE A 111 -4.00 -7.52 8.35
CA ILE A 111 -3.15 -7.33 7.18
C ILE A 111 -1.68 -7.54 7.52
N THR A 112 -1.03 -8.41 6.75
CA THR A 112 0.40 -8.74 6.93
C THR A 112 1.26 -8.24 5.77
N GLN A 113 0.68 -8.13 4.57
CA GLN A 113 1.34 -7.71 3.33
C GLN A 113 0.52 -6.61 2.66
N LEU A 114 1.09 -5.41 2.52
CA LEU A 114 0.41 -4.25 1.95
C LEU A 114 1.29 -3.52 0.93
N THR A 115 0.81 -3.36 -0.31
CA THR A 115 1.36 -2.38 -1.25
C THR A 115 0.33 -1.33 -1.62
N LEU A 116 0.76 -0.08 -1.45
CA LEU A 116 0.09 1.15 -1.86
C LEU A 116 0.98 1.92 -2.84
N ALA A 117 1.96 1.27 -3.45
CA ALA A 117 2.94 1.94 -4.28
C ALA A 117 2.32 2.60 -5.52
N GLN A 118 2.90 3.70 -5.96
CA GLN A 118 2.45 4.47 -7.14
C GLN A 118 1.00 4.97 -6.98
N ASN A 119 0.69 5.55 -5.82
CA ASN A 119 -0.54 6.29 -5.54
C ASN A 119 -0.25 7.77 -5.29
N GLN A 120 -1.19 8.51 -4.70
CA GLN A 120 -1.11 9.94 -4.40
C GLN A 120 -1.27 10.20 -2.89
N ILE A 121 -0.91 9.25 -2.04
CA ILE A 121 -1.09 9.32 -0.59
C ILE A 121 -0.21 10.43 -0.02
N ILE A 122 -0.79 11.25 0.86
CA ILE A 122 -0.11 12.35 1.54
C ILE A 122 0.05 12.05 3.02
N ASP A 123 -1.03 11.58 3.65
CA ASP A 123 -1.09 11.24 5.07
C ASP A 123 -1.04 9.72 5.26
N PRO A 124 0.09 9.16 5.73
CA PRO A 124 0.22 7.74 5.99
C PRO A 124 -0.24 7.33 7.40
N GLU A 125 -0.75 8.25 8.24
CA GLU A 125 -1.07 7.95 9.64
C GLU A 125 -2.01 6.74 9.83
N PRO A 126 -3.00 6.45 8.94
CA PRO A 126 -3.79 5.22 9.02
C PRO A 126 -3.00 3.91 9.09
N LEU A 127 -1.75 3.88 8.61
CA LEU A 127 -0.89 2.69 8.68
C LEU A 127 -0.46 2.35 10.13
N SER A 128 -0.53 3.30 11.07
CA SER A 128 -0.12 3.08 12.46
C SER A 128 -0.98 2.07 13.21
N TYR A 129 -2.18 1.77 12.71
CA TYR A 129 -3.13 0.81 13.28
C TYR A 129 -2.88 -0.63 12.81
N LEU A 130 -2.01 -0.84 11.82
CA LEU A 130 -1.81 -2.13 11.16
C LEU A 130 -0.70 -2.92 11.84
N HIS A 131 -0.96 -3.34 13.07
CA HIS A 131 0.05 -3.94 13.96
C HIS A 131 0.60 -5.29 13.49
N GLN A 132 -0.09 -5.99 12.58
CA GLN A 132 0.35 -7.28 12.02
C GLN A 132 1.16 -7.14 10.72
N LEU A 133 1.43 -5.91 10.24
CA LEU A 133 2.20 -5.70 9.02
C LEU A 133 3.63 -6.24 9.16
N THR A 134 4.00 -7.09 8.20
CA THR A 134 5.36 -7.64 8.04
C THR A 134 6.01 -7.15 6.75
N TRP A 135 5.23 -6.65 5.80
CA TRP A 135 5.73 -6.04 4.58
C TRP A 135 4.85 -4.87 4.14
N LEU A 136 5.49 -3.76 3.81
CA LEU A 136 4.84 -2.53 3.38
C LEU A 136 5.60 -1.89 2.22
N ASP A 137 4.90 -1.59 1.13
CA ASP A 137 5.42 -0.75 0.04
C ASP A 137 4.53 0.48 -0.17
N ILE A 138 5.06 1.65 0.15
CA ILE A 138 4.41 2.96 -0.04
C ILE A 138 5.20 3.84 -1.02
N SER A 139 6.08 3.24 -1.82
CA SER A 139 6.90 3.96 -2.79
C SER A 139 6.06 4.70 -3.82
N ASN A 140 6.63 5.76 -4.40
CA ASN A 140 6.03 6.64 -5.40
C ASN A 140 4.71 7.32 -4.98
N ASN A 141 4.53 7.57 -3.68
CA ASN A 141 3.49 8.44 -3.13
C ASN A 141 3.99 9.87 -2.88
N SER A 142 3.11 10.71 -2.33
CA SER A 142 3.36 12.11 -1.93
C SER A 142 3.60 12.26 -0.41
N ILE A 143 4.02 11.18 0.25
CA ILE A 143 4.28 11.14 1.69
C ILE A 143 5.55 11.92 2.01
N THR A 144 5.48 12.82 2.99
CA THR A 144 6.63 13.64 3.44
C THR A 144 7.08 13.34 4.86
N LYS A 145 6.24 12.66 5.65
CA LYS A 145 6.50 12.27 7.03
C LYS A 145 6.20 10.78 7.20
N ILE A 146 7.00 10.09 7.99
CA ILE A 146 6.89 8.63 8.20
C ILE A 146 6.86 8.28 9.70
N GLU A 147 6.26 9.14 10.52
CA GLU A 147 6.23 8.98 11.99
C GLU A 147 5.46 7.72 12.42
N PHE A 148 4.44 7.31 11.66
CA PHE A 148 3.64 6.10 11.85
C PHE A 148 4.47 4.82 12.04
N ILE A 149 5.68 4.77 11.46
CA ILE A 149 6.61 3.65 11.55
C ILE A 149 6.91 3.26 13.01
N ARG A 150 6.93 4.22 13.94
CA ARG A 150 7.19 3.94 15.36
C ARG A 150 6.19 2.98 15.99
N ASN A 151 4.99 2.88 15.40
CA ASN A 151 3.87 2.06 15.88
C ASN A 151 3.79 0.69 15.17
N LEU A 152 4.62 0.44 14.16
CA LEU A 152 4.72 -0.87 13.50
C LEU A 152 5.60 -1.81 14.33
N GLN A 153 5.17 -3.07 14.51
CA GLN A 153 5.92 -4.06 15.28
C GLN A 153 7.31 -4.33 14.68
N LYS A 154 8.29 -4.73 15.51
CA LYS A 154 9.74 -4.72 15.21
C LYS A 154 10.25 -5.51 13.98
N ASN A 155 9.41 -6.26 13.26
CA ASN A 155 9.81 -7.18 12.19
C ASN A 155 9.09 -6.92 10.85
N TYR A 156 9.09 -5.67 10.37
CA TYR A 156 8.52 -5.35 9.06
C TYR A 156 9.61 -4.96 8.06
N ARG A 157 9.43 -5.37 6.79
CA ARG A 157 10.20 -4.89 5.64
C ARG A 157 9.46 -3.71 5.03
N LEU A 158 10.10 -2.54 4.98
CA LEU A 158 9.53 -1.33 4.38
C LEU A 158 10.24 -0.95 3.09
N ASN A 159 9.47 -0.79 2.03
CA ASN A 159 9.87 -0.09 0.81
C ASN A 159 9.21 1.29 0.77
N TYR A 160 10.02 2.34 0.77
CA TYR A 160 9.56 3.71 0.61
C TYR A 160 10.53 4.47 -0.30
N ALA A 161 10.00 5.14 -1.31
CA ALA A 161 10.73 6.06 -2.18
C ALA A 161 9.75 7.17 -2.59
N THR A 162 10.02 8.43 -2.27
CA THR A 162 9.06 9.51 -2.54
C THR A 162 9.27 10.09 -3.95
N GLN A 163 8.22 10.67 -4.55
CA GLN A 163 8.36 11.34 -5.85
C GLN A 163 9.32 12.55 -5.81
N SER A 164 9.55 13.13 -4.64
CA SER A 164 10.55 14.19 -4.41
C SER A 164 12.01 13.72 -4.47
N ASN A 165 12.27 12.41 -4.45
CA ASN A 165 13.63 11.84 -4.50
C ASN A 165 14.09 11.40 -5.89
N ARG A 166 13.35 11.69 -6.97
CA ARG A 166 13.67 11.25 -8.34
C ARG A 166 14.96 11.84 -8.94
N ARG A 167 15.60 12.81 -8.30
CA ARG A 167 16.94 13.32 -8.68
C ARG A 167 18.10 12.48 -8.12
N TYR A 168 17.81 11.50 -7.26
CA TYR A 168 18.78 10.54 -6.76
C TYR A 168 18.46 9.15 -7.35
N GLN A 169 19.03 8.83 -8.52
CA GLN A 169 19.06 7.46 -9.04
C GLN A 169 20.08 6.60 -8.23
N PRO A 170 20.15 5.26 -8.39
CA PRO A 170 19.10 4.26 -8.25
C PRO A 170 19.65 3.10 -7.38
N ASN A 171 19.74 3.22 -6.04
CA ASN A 171 20.31 2.14 -5.19
C ASN A 171 19.82 2.17 -3.73
N TYR A 172 18.52 2.35 -3.50
CA TYR A 172 17.93 2.06 -2.19
C TYR A 172 17.09 0.79 -2.23
N PHE A 173 17.66 -0.27 -2.82
CA PHE A 173 17.32 -1.63 -2.43
C PHE A 173 18.05 -1.91 -1.13
N ASN A 174 17.39 -1.72 0.01
CA ASN A 174 17.75 -2.48 1.18
C ASN A 174 16.48 -2.82 1.94
N SER A 175 16.18 -4.11 1.94
CA SER A 175 15.27 -4.78 2.84
C SER A 175 15.70 -4.50 4.29
N TYR A 176 15.22 -3.42 4.89
CA TYR A 176 15.50 -3.12 6.29
C TYR A 176 14.42 -3.73 7.19
N SER A 177 14.85 -4.76 7.93
CA SER A 177 14.55 -5.00 9.35
C SER A 177 15.64 -5.93 9.88
N PRO A 178 16.21 -5.76 11.09
CA PRO A 178 15.49 -5.41 12.32
C PRO A 178 16.25 -4.49 13.31
N ILE A 179 16.96 -3.45 12.85
CA ILE A 179 17.66 -2.53 13.78
C ILE A 179 17.37 -1.09 13.38
N PHE A 180 16.57 -0.42 14.19
CA PHE A 180 16.51 1.04 14.30
C PHE A 180 17.94 1.61 14.34
N ARG A 181 18.46 2.09 13.21
CA ARG A 181 19.52 3.10 13.20
C ARG A 181 18.90 4.44 12.86
N PHE A 182 18.57 5.17 13.92
CA PHE A 182 18.26 6.59 13.90
C PHE A 182 19.35 7.35 13.12
N LYS A 183 19.04 7.76 11.89
CA LYS A 183 19.59 8.94 11.22
C LYS A 183 18.66 9.34 10.05
N LEU A 184 17.39 9.52 10.34
CA LEU A 184 16.54 10.38 9.52
C LEU A 184 16.99 11.81 9.82
N GLN A 185 17.93 12.33 9.04
CA GLN A 185 18.17 13.77 8.94
C GLN A 185 16.86 14.41 8.48
N PHE A 186 16.10 14.92 9.44
CA PHE A 186 15.13 15.98 9.24
C PHE A 186 15.87 17.22 8.73
N TYR A 187 16.20 17.27 7.44
CA TYR A 187 16.77 18.45 6.81
C TYR A 187 16.36 18.49 5.35
N CYS A 188 15.37 19.34 5.04
CA CYS A 188 15.26 20.04 3.75
C CYS A 188 14.19 21.15 3.82
N LYS A 189 14.28 22.02 4.85
CA LYS A 189 13.60 23.33 4.84
C LYS A 189 14.39 24.49 5.46
N TYR A 190 15.65 24.29 5.83
CA TYR A 190 16.53 25.33 6.40
C TYR A 190 17.95 25.24 5.84
N GLU A 191 18.09 25.39 4.52
CA GLU A 191 19.38 25.31 3.84
C GLU A 191 20.05 26.68 3.63
N HIS A 192 19.99 27.56 4.63
CA HIS A 192 20.82 28.78 4.66
C HIS A 192 21.54 29.05 5.99
N ALA A 193 21.35 28.25 7.04
CA ALA A 193 21.97 28.50 8.35
C ALA A 193 23.05 27.47 8.76
N CYS A 194 23.19 26.34 8.07
CA CYS A 194 24.02 25.22 8.53
C CYS A 194 25.39 25.07 7.83
N GLN A 195 25.79 26.03 7.00
CA GLN A 195 27.15 26.05 6.41
C GLN A 195 28.20 26.78 7.25
N GLN A 196 27.82 27.49 8.32
CA GLN A 196 28.79 28.18 9.19
C GLN A 196 29.10 27.46 10.52
N GLN A 197 28.33 26.44 10.92
CA GLN A 197 28.54 25.76 12.21
C GLN A 197 29.31 24.44 12.12
N GLN A 198 29.52 23.87 10.93
CA GLN A 198 30.30 22.64 10.76
C GLN A 198 31.82 22.88 10.57
N ILE A 199 32.26 24.11 10.41
CA ILE A 199 33.70 24.44 10.31
C ILE A 199 34.37 24.51 11.71
N ASN A 200 33.62 24.81 12.78
CA ASN A 200 34.20 24.99 14.12
C ASN A 200 34.33 23.70 14.97
N PHE A 201 33.85 22.56 14.48
CA PHE A 201 33.92 21.29 15.24
C PHE A 201 35.08 20.37 14.82
N PHE A 202 35.86 20.73 13.79
CA PHE A 202 36.98 19.93 13.29
C PHE A 202 38.37 20.38 13.77
N VAL A 203 38.50 21.47 14.52
CA VAL A 203 39.81 21.97 14.99
C VAL A 203 40.18 21.51 16.41
N THR A 204 39.23 21.06 17.23
CA THR A 204 39.50 20.78 18.66
C THR A 204 39.73 19.31 19.02
N GLN A 205 39.73 18.38 18.06
CA GLN A 205 39.96 16.94 18.31
C GLN A 205 41.29 16.41 17.72
N GLN A 206 42.16 17.28 17.21
CA GLN A 206 43.54 16.92 16.81
C GLN A 206 44.64 17.37 17.78
N GLN A 207 44.30 17.89 18.98
CA GLN A 207 45.29 18.27 20.00
C GLN A 207 45.26 17.43 21.30
N GLN A 208 44.65 16.24 21.28
CA GLN A 208 44.70 15.33 22.45
C GLN A 208 45.21 13.92 22.14
N ASN A 209 46.05 13.79 21.11
CA ASN A 209 46.90 12.61 20.91
C ASN A 209 48.30 13.05 20.44
N GLN A 210 49.01 13.78 21.29
CA GLN A 210 50.47 13.83 21.40
C GLN A 210 50.84 14.07 22.86
#